data_AF-C6W9L0-F1
#
_entry.id   AF-C6W9L0-F1
#
_cell.length_a   1.000
_cell.length_b   1.000
_cell.length_c   1.000
_cell.angle_alpha   90.00
_cell.angle_beta   90.00
_cell.angle_gamma   90.00
#
_symmetry.space_group_name_H-M   'P 1'
#
loop_
_entity.id
_entity.type
_entity.pdbx_description
1 polymer ?
#
loop_
_entity_poly.entity_id
_entity_poly.type
_entity_poly.pdbx_seq_one_letter_code
_entity_poly.pdbx_strand_id
1 'polypeptide(L)'
;MHHTSTANGNPRLTAWSHVRSFAVPTSMIESATARRVTGDWAGACAAARVDVDLDLRAAGRAHGEHLVARVRDDLRHLAPDLLRWHFPRIAPEGLLRPGLTATLARYGPGGVRLVARTPPSRAGAGQRISLALWDPEHPRDGVGQHPHPRPDRRFRFDLHRHLWDVRRSGELRERAGDGLVPDALAVDPDAAEVLALVDGAAVDRWADEAALALRADGADGADRAGAGRVLVRLTARHRLVLRVDGPEPRLTGASRRDRGRRLPVLPDAATLLPPDVELLRAGLIEPDRLHPLVAAALRPGHGLPAASPGPDAPRGSRTVRCRGATHRIGVVDGVLVALDHDPVELRREELLVALGGPGLPCLRAIDDVHRHPESLVDVRALLGHGDAAGALDVVEGLLGPEAVLRGGILRDELEAAALGRIAHGVFRAGLAEPGTRRAYRRPHGWVTRDWSWDIRRGVEPRSRRRS
;
A
#
# COMPACT_ATOMS: atom_id res chain seq x y z
N MET A 1 37.17 4.92 18.28
CA MET A 1 35.94 5.36 18.98
C MET A 1 34.82 5.37 17.95
N HIS A 2 33.98 4.33 17.97
CA HIS A 2 32.84 4.20 17.09
C HIS A 2 31.71 5.09 17.61
N HIS A 3 31.40 6.17 16.89
CA HIS A 3 30.15 6.88 17.10
C HIS A 3 29.05 6.18 16.30
N THR A 4 28.36 5.25 16.95
CA THR A 4 27.02 4.80 16.57
C THR A 4 26.07 5.98 16.74
N SER A 5 25.78 6.70 15.66
CA SER A 5 24.66 7.64 15.62
C SER A 5 23.48 6.97 14.91
N THR A 6 22.72 6.17 15.66
CA THR A 6 21.42 5.61 15.23
C THR A 6 20.31 6.26 16.06
N ALA A 7 20.19 7.58 15.98
CA ALA A 7 19.12 8.35 16.62
C ALA A 7 18.62 9.49 15.70
N ASN A 8 18.31 9.15 14.44
CA ASN A 8 17.35 9.82 13.57
C ASN A 8 17.31 9.08 12.22
N GLY A 9 16.69 7.90 12.20
CA GLY A 9 16.44 7.18 10.95
C GLY A 9 15.50 8.01 10.06
N ASN A 10 15.76 8.06 8.75
CA ASN A 10 14.87 8.75 7.80
C ASN A 10 13.46 8.14 7.92
N PRO A 11 12.44 8.90 8.38
CA PRO A 11 11.11 8.34 8.66
C PRO A 11 10.47 7.71 7.41
N ARG A 12 10.87 8.17 6.21
CA ARG A 12 10.43 7.61 4.93
C ARG A 12 10.90 6.18 4.74
N LEU A 13 12.15 5.91 5.08
CA LEU A 13 12.74 4.57 4.97
C LEU A 13 12.17 3.62 6.01
N THR A 14 11.95 4.10 7.25
CA THR A 14 11.29 3.33 8.30
C THR A 14 9.87 2.95 7.89
N ALA A 15 9.11 3.91 7.37
CA ALA A 15 7.76 3.66 6.86
C ALA A 15 7.76 2.64 5.70
N TRP A 16 8.66 2.78 4.72
CA TRP A 16 8.74 1.82 3.62
C TRP A 16 9.17 0.41 4.06
N SER A 17 10.07 0.31 5.04
CA SER A 17 10.48 -0.98 5.63
C SER A 17 9.29 -1.67 6.32
N HIS A 18 8.49 -0.90 7.07
CA HIS A 18 7.27 -1.39 7.69
C HIS A 18 6.26 -1.86 6.63
N VAL A 19 5.96 -1.01 5.63
CA VAL A 19 5.01 -1.32 4.56
C VAL A 19 5.44 -2.55 3.77
N ARG A 20 6.73 -2.72 3.48
CA ARG A 20 7.27 -3.89 2.77
C ARG A 20 6.97 -5.20 3.49
N SER A 21 6.94 -5.17 4.82
CA SER A 21 6.72 -6.35 5.67
C SER A 21 5.26 -6.85 5.62
N PHE A 22 4.29 -5.97 5.35
CA PHE A 22 2.86 -6.30 5.46
C PHE A 22 2.05 -6.13 4.16
N ALA A 23 2.44 -5.20 3.29
CA ALA A 23 1.60 -4.82 2.15
C ALA A 23 1.51 -5.89 1.06
N VAL A 24 2.61 -6.62 0.85
CA VAL A 24 2.76 -7.71 -0.12
C VAL A 24 3.66 -8.80 0.52
N PRO A 25 3.10 -9.67 1.39
CA PRO A 25 3.86 -10.71 2.07
C PRO A 25 4.34 -11.80 1.09
N THR A 26 5.38 -12.54 1.47
CA THR A 26 5.98 -13.59 0.63
C THR A 26 4.96 -14.63 0.16
N SER A 27 4.06 -15.09 1.05
CA SER A 27 3.00 -16.04 0.72
C SER A 27 2.05 -15.55 -0.39
N MET A 28 1.80 -14.23 -0.44
CA MET A 28 1.01 -13.61 -1.51
C MET A 28 1.78 -13.65 -2.84
N ILE A 29 3.07 -13.32 -2.83
CA ILE A 29 3.93 -13.34 -4.03
C ILE A 29 4.01 -14.76 -4.60
N GLU A 30 4.26 -15.75 -3.74
CA GLU A 30 4.34 -17.16 -4.12
C GLU A 30 3.02 -17.65 -4.72
N SER A 31 1.90 -17.40 -4.03
CA SER A 31 0.58 -17.81 -4.49
C SER A 31 0.19 -17.14 -5.81
N ALA A 32 0.41 -15.83 -5.94
CA ALA A 32 0.10 -15.08 -7.16
C ALA A 32 1.00 -15.53 -8.33
N THR A 33 2.29 -15.74 -8.07
CA THR A 33 3.24 -16.21 -9.09
C THR A 33 2.93 -17.63 -9.56
N ALA A 34 2.63 -18.56 -8.64
CA ALA A 34 2.26 -19.93 -9.00
C ALA A 34 1.03 -19.97 -9.92
N ARG A 35 -0.01 -19.19 -9.59
CA ARG A 35 -1.22 -19.06 -10.41
C ARG A 35 -0.93 -18.44 -11.78
N ARG A 36 -0.18 -17.33 -11.80
CA ARG A 36 0.20 -16.61 -13.03
C ARG A 36 0.99 -17.49 -13.99
N VAL A 37 1.98 -18.26 -13.51
CA VAL A 37 2.81 -19.15 -14.35
C VAL A 37 1.98 -20.23 -15.03
N THR A 38 0.89 -20.69 -14.41
CA THR A 38 -0.05 -21.64 -15.02
C THR A 38 -1.09 -20.99 -15.95
N GLY A 39 -1.06 -19.67 -16.11
CA GLY A 39 -2.03 -18.90 -16.91
C GLY A 39 -3.33 -18.54 -16.20
N ASP A 40 -3.48 -18.90 -14.92
CA ASP A 40 -4.63 -18.56 -14.07
C ASP A 40 -4.50 -17.11 -13.54
N TRP A 41 -4.67 -16.14 -14.43
CA TRP A 41 -4.58 -14.71 -14.08
C TRP A 41 -5.67 -14.29 -13.09
N ALA A 42 -6.85 -14.92 -13.11
CA ALA A 42 -7.94 -14.62 -12.18
C ALA A 42 -7.61 -15.12 -10.76
N GLY A 43 -7.07 -16.33 -10.64
CA GLY A 43 -6.55 -16.86 -9.38
C GLY A 43 -5.36 -16.06 -8.85
N ALA A 44 -4.48 -15.58 -9.74
CA ALA A 44 -3.39 -14.67 -9.35
C ALA A 44 -3.94 -13.36 -8.77
N CYS A 45 -4.96 -12.76 -9.41
CA CYS A 45 -5.65 -11.58 -8.90
C CYS A 45 -6.26 -11.85 -7.52
N ALA A 46 -6.96 -12.96 -7.34
CA ALA A 46 -7.56 -13.34 -6.05
C ALA A 46 -6.49 -13.47 -4.94
N ALA A 47 -5.36 -14.13 -5.22
CA ALA A 47 -4.25 -14.25 -4.29
C ALA A 47 -3.66 -12.89 -3.85
N ALA A 48 -3.60 -11.92 -4.77
CA ALA A 48 -3.14 -10.56 -4.52
C ALA A 48 -4.23 -9.59 -4.02
N ARG A 49 -5.44 -10.10 -3.72
CA ARG A 49 -6.60 -9.30 -3.27
C ARG A 49 -7.01 -8.24 -4.30
N VAL A 50 -6.93 -8.62 -5.57
CA VAL A 50 -7.39 -7.85 -6.72
C VAL A 50 -8.69 -8.47 -7.22
N ASP A 51 -9.77 -7.69 -7.16
CA ASP A 51 -11.08 -8.04 -7.68
C ASP A 51 -11.13 -7.85 -9.19
N VAL A 52 -11.87 -8.71 -9.90
CA VAL A 52 -12.01 -8.66 -11.35
C VAL A 52 -13.44 -8.24 -11.70
N ASP A 53 -13.60 -6.96 -12.09
CA ASP A 53 -14.86 -6.34 -12.53
C ASP A 53 -14.89 -6.21 -14.06
N LEU A 54 -14.51 -7.28 -14.76
CA LEU A 54 -14.38 -7.30 -16.21
C LEU A 54 -15.44 -8.22 -16.84
N ASP A 55 -16.42 -7.63 -17.53
CA ASP A 55 -17.28 -8.37 -18.45
C ASP A 55 -16.69 -8.33 -19.86
N LEU A 56 -15.81 -9.29 -20.14
CA LEU A 56 -15.16 -9.40 -21.46
C LEU A 56 -16.15 -9.76 -22.57
N ARG A 57 -17.30 -10.35 -22.26
CA ARG A 57 -18.33 -10.65 -23.26
C ARG A 57 -19.07 -9.38 -23.65
N ALA A 58 -19.45 -8.55 -22.68
CA ALA A 58 -20.02 -7.23 -22.95
C ALA A 58 -19.02 -6.34 -23.70
N ALA A 59 -17.75 -6.35 -23.31
CA ALA A 59 -16.70 -5.63 -24.02
C ALA A 59 -16.54 -6.08 -25.48
N GLY A 60 -16.66 -7.38 -25.77
CA GLY A 60 -16.63 -7.92 -27.14
C GLY A 60 -17.79 -7.40 -27.99
N ARG A 61 -18.99 -7.32 -27.42
CA ARG A 61 -20.16 -6.73 -28.10
C ARG A 61 -20.01 -5.23 -28.36
N ALA A 62 -19.47 -4.49 -27.40
CA ALA A 62 -19.37 -3.03 -27.48
C ALA A 62 -18.18 -2.53 -28.32
N HIS A 63 -17.03 -3.22 -28.25
CA HIS A 63 -15.77 -2.74 -28.81
C HIS A 63 -15.06 -3.74 -29.74
N GLY A 64 -15.66 -4.90 -29.98
CA GLY A 64 -15.15 -5.94 -30.87
C GLY A 64 -14.08 -6.85 -30.26
N GLU A 65 -13.90 -8.00 -30.90
CA GLU A 65 -13.00 -9.07 -30.43
C GLU A 65 -11.53 -8.67 -30.41
N HIS A 66 -11.09 -7.76 -31.29
CA HIS A 66 -9.70 -7.30 -31.31
C HIS A 66 -9.33 -6.57 -30.00
N LEU A 67 -10.21 -5.72 -29.47
CA LEU A 67 -9.97 -5.06 -28.19
C LEU A 67 -9.90 -6.10 -27.06
N VAL A 68 -10.85 -7.03 -27.03
CA VAL A 68 -10.91 -8.10 -26.01
C VAL A 68 -9.66 -8.99 -26.06
N ALA A 69 -9.14 -9.30 -27.25
CA ALA A 69 -7.90 -10.06 -27.40
C ALA A 69 -6.71 -9.36 -26.75
N ARG A 70 -6.58 -8.03 -26.94
CA ARG A 70 -5.52 -7.23 -26.28
C ARG A 70 -5.70 -7.15 -24.77
N VAL A 71 -6.94 -7.02 -24.28
CA VAL A 71 -7.22 -7.05 -22.84
C VAL A 71 -6.82 -8.40 -22.25
N ARG A 72 -7.21 -9.52 -22.89
CA ARG A 72 -6.82 -10.87 -22.46
C ARG A 72 -5.32 -11.09 -22.49
N ASP A 73 -4.62 -10.51 -23.46
CA ASP A 73 -3.16 -10.56 -23.53
C ASP A 73 -2.52 -9.80 -22.35
N ASP A 74 -2.98 -8.58 -22.05
CA ASP A 74 -2.50 -7.82 -20.89
C ASP A 74 -2.81 -8.53 -19.55
N LEU A 75 -3.99 -9.14 -19.40
CA LEU A 75 -4.36 -9.90 -18.19
C LEU A 75 -3.50 -11.15 -17.99
N ARG A 76 -3.14 -11.86 -19.07
CA ARG A 76 -2.25 -13.03 -18.99
C ARG A 76 -0.84 -12.68 -18.49
N HIS A 77 -0.42 -11.43 -18.68
CA HIS A 77 0.89 -10.94 -18.28
C HIS A 77 0.85 -10.04 -17.03
N LEU A 78 -0.31 -9.91 -16.37
CA LEU A 78 -0.47 -9.16 -15.14
C LEU A 78 0.21 -9.88 -13.97
N ALA A 79 1.08 -9.20 -13.25
CA ALA A 79 1.55 -9.51 -11.90
C ALA A 79 0.78 -8.64 -10.89
N PRO A 80 -0.32 -9.15 -10.29
CA PRO A 80 -1.20 -8.34 -9.45
C PRO A 80 -0.61 -8.03 -8.07
N ASP A 81 0.29 -8.88 -7.58
CA ASP A 81 1.14 -8.68 -6.40
C ASP A 81 2.15 -7.54 -6.61
N LEU A 82 2.78 -7.48 -7.79
CA LEU A 82 3.65 -6.37 -8.19
C LEU A 82 2.86 -5.06 -8.35
N LEU A 83 1.70 -5.12 -9.02
CA LEU A 83 0.79 -3.97 -9.14
C LEU A 83 0.43 -3.42 -7.75
N ARG A 84 0.03 -4.31 -6.82
CA ARG A 84 -0.34 -3.95 -5.45
C ARG A 84 0.82 -3.29 -4.72
N TRP A 85 2.05 -3.79 -4.89
CA TRP A 85 3.23 -3.22 -4.25
C TRP A 85 3.41 -1.75 -4.62
N HIS A 86 3.39 -1.45 -5.93
CA HIS A 86 3.61 -0.12 -6.47
C HIS A 86 2.36 0.77 -6.51
N PHE A 87 1.19 0.25 -6.13
CA PHE A 87 -0.03 1.04 -6.14
C PHE A 87 0.05 2.21 -5.13
N PRO A 88 -0.52 3.39 -5.43
CA PRO A 88 -0.35 4.57 -4.58
C PRO A 88 -0.85 4.36 -3.15
N ARG A 89 -0.08 4.86 -2.18
CA ARG A 89 -0.33 4.70 -0.74
C ARG A 89 -0.40 6.04 -0.01
N ILE A 90 -1.03 6.03 1.15
CA ILE A 90 -1.14 7.17 2.06
C ILE A 90 -0.41 6.87 3.37
N ALA A 91 0.20 7.90 3.94
CA ALA A 91 0.84 7.88 5.25
C ALA A 91 -0.19 8.02 6.39
N PRO A 92 0.18 7.71 7.64
CA PRO A 92 1.46 7.11 8.06
C PRO A 92 1.52 5.58 7.89
N GLU A 93 0.39 4.88 7.83
CA GLU A 93 0.35 3.41 7.85
C GLU A 93 0.68 2.77 6.49
N GLY A 94 0.83 3.56 5.42
CA GLY A 94 1.18 3.06 4.09
C GLY A 94 0.08 2.21 3.45
N LEU A 95 -1.17 2.49 3.81
CA LEU A 95 -2.36 1.87 3.21
C LEU A 95 -2.57 2.40 1.79
N LEU A 96 -3.18 1.58 0.93
CA LEU A 96 -3.61 1.95 -0.41
C LEU A 96 -4.46 3.23 -0.35
N ARG A 97 -4.15 4.16 -1.25
CA ARG A 97 -4.90 5.41 -1.41
C ARG A 97 -6.36 5.06 -1.76
N PRO A 98 -7.35 5.49 -0.97
CA PRO A 98 -8.75 5.17 -1.23
C PRO A 98 -9.34 6.00 -2.38
N GLY A 99 -10.35 5.45 -3.05
CA GLY A 99 -11.15 6.13 -4.09
C GLY A 99 -10.36 6.49 -5.35
N LEU A 100 -9.25 5.83 -5.64
CA LEU A 100 -8.42 6.11 -6.80
C LEU A 100 -8.91 5.31 -8.01
N THR A 101 -8.92 5.92 -9.20
CA THR A 101 -8.96 5.22 -10.49
C THR A 101 -7.67 5.51 -11.26
N ALA A 102 -6.84 4.49 -11.47
CA ALA A 102 -5.58 4.57 -12.17
C ALA A 102 -5.66 3.84 -13.53
N THR A 103 -5.03 4.39 -14.57
CA THR A 103 -5.00 3.74 -15.89
C THR A 103 -3.86 2.73 -15.93
N LEU A 104 -4.15 1.46 -16.23
CA LEU A 104 -3.13 0.41 -16.44
C LEU A 104 -2.74 0.28 -17.92
N ALA A 105 -3.73 0.34 -18.82
CA ALA A 105 -3.52 0.22 -20.25
C ALA A 105 -4.59 0.99 -21.03
N ARG A 106 -4.28 1.36 -22.27
CA ARG A 106 -5.16 2.10 -23.20
C ARG A 106 -5.37 1.28 -24.46
N TYR A 107 -6.59 1.27 -24.99
CA TYR A 107 -6.98 0.44 -26.12
C TYR A 107 -7.64 1.28 -27.22
N GLY A 108 -6.87 1.50 -28.29
CA GLY A 108 -7.39 2.05 -29.55
C GLY A 108 -7.78 3.53 -29.46
N PRO A 109 -8.27 4.11 -30.57
CA PRO A 109 -8.63 5.52 -30.65
C PRO A 109 -9.89 5.87 -29.84
N GLY A 110 -10.77 4.89 -29.56
CA GLY A 110 -11.95 5.06 -28.72
C GLY A 110 -11.63 5.33 -27.23
N GLY A 111 -10.35 5.33 -26.86
CA GLY A 111 -9.91 5.81 -25.55
C GLY A 111 -10.31 4.90 -24.38
N VAL A 112 -10.80 3.68 -24.65
CA VAL A 112 -11.11 2.63 -23.66
C VAL A 112 -9.85 2.25 -22.89
N ARG A 113 -9.98 2.01 -21.59
CA ARG A 113 -8.85 1.80 -20.69
C ARG A 113 -9.09 0.62 -19.77
N LEU A 114 -8.07 -0.21 -19.58
CA LEU A 114 -7.99 -1.07 -18.39
C LEU A 114 -7.61 -0.18 -17.22
N VAL A 115 -8.41 -0.20 -16.15
CA VAL A 115 -8.18 0.61 -14.96
C VAL A 115 -8.12 -0.25 -13.71
N ALA A 116 -7.35 0.22 -12.73
CA ALA A 116 -7.33 -0.29 -11.37
C ALA A 116 -7.98 0.73 -10.44
N ARG A 117 -8.91 0.27 -9.60
CA ARG A 117 -9.69 1.10 -8.69
C ARG A 117 -9.46 0.70 -7.23
N THR A 118 -9.46 1.66 -6.33
CA THR A 118 -9.55 1.40 -4.88
C THR A 118 -10.88 1.88 -4.34
N PRO A 119 -11.50 1.14 -3.41
CA PRO A 119 -12.75 1.57 -2.79
C PRO A 119 -12.57 2.90 -2.03
N PRO A 120 -13.65 3.67 -1.83
CA PRO A 120 -13.62 4.85 -0.96
C PRO A 120 -13.24 4.47 0.47
N SER A 121 -12.77 5.43 1.28
CA SER A 121 -12.23 5.16 2.63
C SER A 121 -13.18 4.36 3.53
N ARG A 122 -14.50 4.62 3.44
CA ARG A 122 -15.54 3.89 4.19
C ARG A 122 -15.62 2.38 3.87
N ALA A 123 -15.08 1.97 2.72
CA ALA A 123 -15.06 0.61 2.21
C ALA A 123 -13.62 0.13 1.93
N GLY A 124 -12.62 0.79 2.51
CA GLY A 124 -11.19 0.56 2.31
C GLY A 124 -10.60 -0.67 3.02
N ALA A 125 -11.39 -1.33 3.87
CA ALA A 125 -10.98 -2.52 4.59
C ALA A 125 -10.59 -3.65 3.64
N GLY A 126 -9.63 -4.48 4.06
CA GLY A 126 -9.08 -5.55 3.22
C GLY A 126 -8.12 -5.06 2.13
N GLN A 127 -7.95 -3.74 1.98
CA GLN A 127 -6.97 -3.12 1.06
C GLN A 127 -7.11 -3.68 -0.36
N ARG A 128 -8.34 -3.62 -0.89
CA ARG A 128 -8.70 -4.22 -2.19
C ARG A 128 -8.41 -3.26 -3.34
N ILE A 129 -8.03 -3.84 -4.47
CA ILE A 129 -7.97 -3.17 -5.77
C ILE A 129 -8.98 -3.88 -6.68
N SER A 130 -9.69 -3.18 -7.55
CA SER A 130 -10.51 -3.83 -8.58
C SER A 130 -10.08 -3.45 -9.99
N LEU A 131 -10.07 -4.42 -10.90
CA LEU A 131 -9.79 -4.24 -12.32
C LEU A 131 -11.10 -4.05 -13.06
N ALA A 132 -11.19 -3.00 -13.87
CA ALA A 132 -12.37 -2.72 -14.69
C ALA A 132 -11.96 -2.17 -16.06
N LEU A 133 -12.90 -2.19 -17.01
CA LEU A 133 -12.80 -1.37 -18.21
C LEU A 133 -13.45 -0.01 -17.94
N TRP A 134 -12.80 1.05 -18.39
CA TRP A 134 -13.34 2.40 -18.39
C TRP A 134 -13.47 2.89 -19.83
N ASP A 135 -14.65 3.36 -20.18
CA ASP A 135 -14.99 3.92 -21.49
C ASP A 135 -15.23 5.43 -21.33
N PRO A 136 -14.55 6.30 -22.10
CA PRO A 136 -14.80 7.74 -22.09
C PRO A 136 -16.22 8.13 -22.54
N GLU A 137 -16.86 7.34 -23.40
CA GLU A 137 -18.24 7.57 -23.86
C GLU A 137 -19.25 7.24 -22.77
N HIS A 138 -18.94 6.23 -21.95
CA HIS A 138 -19.79 5.75 -20.86
C HIS A 138 -19.07 5.80 -19.50
N PRO A 139 -18.65 6.98 -19.02
CA PRO A 139 -17.70 7.12 -17.92
C PRO A 139 -18.26 6.72 -16.54
N ARG A 140 -19.56 6.38 -16.46
CA ARG A 140 -20.25 5.95 -15.23
C ARG A 140 -20.62 4.46 -15.23
N ASP A 141 -20.39 3.76 -16.34
CA ASP A 141 -20.79 2.36 -16.46
C ASP A 141 -19.94 1.47 -15.55
N GLY A 142 -20.61 0.59 -14.81
CA GLY A 142 -19.96 -0.32 -13.86
C GLY A 142 -19.18 0.39 -12.73
N VAL A 143 -19.42 1.68 -12.49
CA VAL A 143 -18.73 2.47 -11.44
C VAL A 143 -19.42 2.30 -10.08
N GLY A 144 -20.74 2.07 -10.07
CA GLY A 144 -21.54 2.05 -8.86
C GLY A 144 -21.36 3.34 -8.06
N GLN A 145 -21.01 3.21 -6.77
CA GLN A 145 -20.84 4.33 -5.84
C GLN A 145 -19.39 4.83 -5.72
N HIS A 146 -18.53 4.52 -6.68
CA HIS A 146 -17.14 4.93 -6.65
C HIS A 146 -17.02 6.48 -6.80
N PRO A 147 -16.31 7.18 -5.90
CA PRO A 147 -16.33 8.65 -5.84
C PRO A 147 -15.61 9.34 -7.01
N HIS A 148 -14.60 8.67 -7.59
CA HIS A 148 -13.78 9.23 -8.66
C HIS A 148 -13.74 8.27 -9.86
N PRO A 149 -14.84 8.16 -10.64
CA PRO A 149 -14.95 7.22 -11.76
C PRO A 149 -13.92 7.40 -12.86
N ARG A 150 -13.49 8.65 -13.07
CA ARG A 150 -12.60 9.02 -14.16
C ARG A 150 -11.15 8.75 -13.78
N PRO A 151 -10.35 8.15 -14.68
CA PRO A 151 -8.93 7.98 -14.43
C PRO A 151 -8.24 9.31 -14.16
N ASP A 152 -7.49 9.36 -13.05
CA ASP A 152 -6.72 10.53 -12.68
C ASP A 152 -5.43 10.59 -13.51
N ARG A 153 -5.15 11.77 -14.09
CA ARG A 153 -4.02 12.02 -15.00
C ARG A 153 -2.66 11.83 -14.32
N ARG A 154 -2.60 11.87 -12.99
CA ARG A 154 -1.39 11.64 -12.21
C ARG A 154 -1.01 10.16 -12.14
N PHE A 155 -1.98 9.24 -12.19
CA PHE A 155 -1.74 7.82 -11.91
C PHE A 155 -1.80 7.00 -13.22
N ARG A 156 -0.68 7.07 -13.95
CA ARG A 156 -0.50 6.58 -15.33
C ARG A 156 0.37 5.32 -15.40
N PHE A 157 -0.17 4.20 -14.94
CA PHE A 157 0.49 2.89 -15.05
C PHE A 157 0.55 2.39 -16.50
N ASP A 158 -0.23 2.98 -17.41
CA ASP A 158 -0.07 2.82 -18.86
C ASP A 158 1.29 3.27 -19.39
N LEU A 159 1.92 4.24 -18.71
CA LEU A 159 3.28 4.70 -19.03
C LEU A 159 4.36 3.98 -18.19
N HIS A 160 3.95 3.19 -17.19
CA HIS A 160 4.80 2.51 -16.21
C HIS A 160 4.44 1.03 -16.12
N ARG A 161 4.32 0.37 -17.29
CA ARG A 161 3.94 -1.04 -17.37
C ARG A 161 4.88 -1.96 -16.59
N HIS A 162 6.15 -1.59 -16.42
CA HIS A 162 7.11 -2.31 -15.60
C HIS A 162 6.72 -2.51 -14.13
N LEU A 163 5.72 -1.78 -13.63
CA LEU A 163 5.19 -1.91 -12.28
C LEU A 163 4.06 -2.95 -12.15
N TRP A 164 3.67 -3.63 -13.22
CA TRP A 164 2.59 -4.63 -13.18
C TRP A 164 2.62 -5.67 -14.31
N ASP A 165 3.22 -5.37 -15.47
CA ASP A 165 3.31 -6.24 -16.65
C ASP A 165 4.65 -6.99 -16.63
N VAL A 166 4.61 -8.31 -16.50
CA VAL A 166 5.82 -9.14 -16.36
C VAL A 166 6.75 -9.05 -17.58
N ARG A 167 6.22 -8.72 -18.77
CA ARG A 167 7.02 -8.56 -19.98
C ARG A 167 7.88 -7.30 -19.94
N ARG A 168 7.52 -6.35 -19.07
CA ARG A 168 8.10 -5.01 -19.00
C ARG A 168 8.81 -4.77 -17.67
N SER A 169 8.76 -5.68 -16.70
CA SER A 169 9.35 -5.47 -15.37
C SER A 169 10.85 -5.15 -15.41
N GLY A 170 11.57 -5.65 -16.41
CA GLY A 170 12.99 -5.34 -16.63
C GLY A 170 13.28 -3.85 -16.85
N GLU A 171 12.31 -3.06 -17.36
CA GLU A 171 12.48 -1.62 -17.56
C GLU A 171 12.63 -0.87 -16.24
N LEU A 172 12.26 -1.46 -15.10
CA LEU A 172 12.46 -0.85 -13.79
C LEU A 172 13.92 -0.42 -13.58
N ARG A 173 14.90 -1.16 -14.13
CA ARG A 173 16.32 -0.81 -14.02
C ARG A 173 16.62 0.58 -14.59
N GLU A 174 16.13 0.84 -15.80
CA GLU A 174 16.33 2.10 -16.51
C GLU A 174 15.44 3.20 -15.93
N ARG A 175 14.22 2.83 -15.51
CA ARG A 175 13.17 3.74 -15.05
C ARG A 175 13.26 4.11 -13.57
N ALA A 176 14.05 3.40 -12.77
CA ALA A 176 14.19 3.61 -11.34
C ALA A 176 14.81 4.96 -10.97
N GLY A 177 15.71 5.45 -11.83
CA GLY A 177 16.49 6.65 -11.60
C GLY A 177 17.52 6.53 -10.47
N ASP A 178 18.42 7.52 -10.40
CA ASP A 178 19.43 7.66 -9.37
C ASP A 178 19.18 8.79 -8.37
N GLY A 179 18.24 9.70 -8.66
CA GLY A 179 17.90 10.82 -7.81
C GLY A 179 18.96 11.93 -7.81
N LEU A 180 19.99 11.81 -8.67
CA LEU A 180 20.96 12.87 -8.87
C LEU A 180 20.32 13.97 -9.73
N VAL A 181 20.71 15.21 -9.49
CA VAL A 181 20.30 16.31 -10.36
C VAL A 181 21.25 16.30 -11.56
N PRO A 182 20.77 16.14 -12.81
CA PRO A 182 21.65 16.15 -13.97
C PRO A 182 22.29 17.53 -14.16
N ASP A 183 23.57 17.58 -14.55
CA ASP A 183 24.28 18.85 -14.83
C ASP A 183 23.58 19.68 -15.92
N ALA A 184 22.94 19.00 -16.88
CA ALA A 184 22.19 19.63 -17.97
C ALA A 184 20.80 20.16 -17.55
N LEU A 185 20.35 19.94 -16.30
CA LEU A 185 19.06 20.44 -15.81
C LEU A 185 19.23 21.82 -15.15
N ALA A 186 18.69 22.85 -15.80
CA ALA A 186 18.63 24.18 -15.20
C ALA A 186 17.55 24.23 -14.10
N VAL A 187 17.94 24.52 -12.85
CA VAL A 187 17.02 24.61 -11.70
C VAL A 187 16.94 26.06 -11.21
N ASP A 188 15.76 26.65 -11.28
CA ASP A 188 15.52 28.00 -10.73
C ASP A 188 15.52 27.99 -9.19
N PRO A 189 15.85 29.09 -8.50
CA PRO A 189 15.95 29.14 -7.03
C PRO A 189 14.69 28.63 -6.30
N ASP A 190 13.50 29.06 -6.71
CA ASP A 190 12.22 28.60 -6.14
C ASP A 190 12.04 27.08 -6.27
N ALA A 191 12.55 26.49 -7.36
CA ALA A 191 12.48 25.04 -7.57
C ALA A 191 13.49 24.30 -6.68
N ALA A 192 14.70 24.85 -6.52
CA ALA A 192 15.71 24.30 -5.63
C ALA A 192 15.23 24.29 -4.17
N GLU A 193 14.58 25.36 -3.72
CA GLU A 193 13.98 25.42 -2.38
C GLU A 193 12.95 24.30 -2.16
N VAL A 194 12.06 24.08 -3.13
CA VAL A 194 11.04 23.02 -3.06
C VAL A 194 11.68 21.63 -3.09
N LEU A 195 12.70 21.40 -3.93
CA LEU A 195 13.42 20.12 -4.00
C LEU A 195 14.10 19.80 -2.67
N ALA A 196 14.67 20.78 -1.99
CA ALA A 196 15.27 20.62 -0.66
C ALA A 196 14.27 20.23 0.43
N LEU A 197 12.95 20.34 0.19
CA LEU A 197 11.90 19.85 1.10
C LEU A 197 11.52 18.39 0.85
N VAL A 198 12.05 17.76 -0.20
CA VAL A 198 11.54 16.52 -0.78
C VAL A 198 12.67 15.49 -0.90
N ASP A 199 12.75 14.60 0.08
CA ASP A 199 13.69 13.47 0.02
C ASP A 199 13.33 12.49 -1.10
N GLY A 200 14.34 12.02 -1.84
CA GLY A 200 14.20 10.99 -2.87
C GLY A 200 13.49 11.46 -4.13
N ALA A 201 13.53 12.75 -4.47
CA ALA A 201 13.07 13.21 -5.78
C ALA A 201 13.91 12.57 -6.90
N ALA A 202 13.26 11.89 -7.84
CA ALA A 202 13.94 11.21 -8.95
C ALA A 202 14.16 12.16 -10.13
N VAL A 203 14.84 13.27 -9.87
CA VAL A 203 14.95 14.42 -10.78
C VAL A 203 15.64 14.04 -12.09
N ASP A 204 16.61 13.13 -12.04
CA ASP A 204 17.37 12.58 -13.16
C ASP A 204 16.52 12.07 -14.31
N ARG A 205 15.38 11.44 -14.01
CA ARG A 205 14.49 10.83 -15.01
C ARG A 205 13.32 11.71 -15.43
N TRP A 206 13.11 12.87 -14.80
CA TRP A 206 11.88 13.64 -15.02
C TRP A 206 11.74 14.15 -16.47
N ALA A 207 12.84 14.46 -17.15
CA ALA A 207 12.80 14.91 -18.54
C ALA A 207 12.30 13.80 -19.49
N ASP A 208 12.83 12.58 -19.35
CA ASP A 208 12.42 11.43 -20.16
C ASP A 208 10.97 11.02 -19.89
N GLU A 209 10.58 11.03 -18.62
CA GLU A 209 9.21 10.75 -18.17
C GLU A 209 8.22 11.83 -18.66
N ALA A 210 8.64 13.10 -18.67
CA ALA A 210 7.86 14.20 -19.24
C ALA A 210 7.67 14.02 -20.75
N ALA A 211 8.70 13.58 -21.48
CA ALA A 211 8.60 13.30 -22.91
C ALA A 211 7.59 12.17 -23.20
N LEU A 212 7.57 11.11 -22.37
CA LEU A 212 6.56 10.04 -22.47
C LEU A 212 5.14 10.57 -22.23
N ALA A 213 4.95 11.38 -21.17
CA ALA A 213 3.65 11.97 -20.85
C ALA A 213 3.15 12.91 -21.96
N LEU A 214 4.03 13.76 -22.50
CA LEU A 214 3.70 14.69 -23.58
C LEU A 214 3.31 13.95 -24.87
N ARG A 215 4.05 12.90 -25.25
CA ARG A 215 3.71 12.07 -26.43
C ARG A 215 2.33 11.41 -26.27
N ALA A 216 2.06 10.86 -25.08
CA ALA A 216 0.80 10.19 -24.81
C ALA A 216 -0.40 11.16 -24.79
N ASP A 217 -0.25 12.32 -24.16
CA ASP A 217 -1.34 13.32 -24.08
C ASP A 217 -1.51 14.10 -25.41
N GLY A 218 -0.45 14.27 -26.19
CA GLY A 218 -0.52 14.84 -27.54
C GLY A 218 -1.26 13.95 -28.53
N ALA A 219 -1.14 12.63 -28.40
CA ALA A 219 -1.94 11.67 -29.17
C ALA A 219 -3.44 11.73 -28.84
N ASP A 220 -3.81 12.19 -27.63
CA ASP A 220 -5.20 12.39 -27.19
C ASP A 220 -5.80 13.73 -27.64
N GLY A 221 -5.11 14.51 -28.49
CA GLY A 221 -5.60 15.80 -29.00
C GLY A 221 -5.61 16.93 -27.97
N ALA A 222 -4.82 16.83 -26.89
CA ALA A 222 -4.69 17.91 -25.92
C ALA A 222 -4.09 19.19 -26.54
N ASP A 223 -4.64 20.34 -26.14
CA ASP A 223 -4.33 21.67 -26.65
C ASP A 223 -2.81 21.97 -26.69
N ARG A 224 -2.30 22.41 -27.87
CA ARG A 224 -0.87 22.73 -28.10
C ARG A 224 -0.39 23.95 -27.31
N ALA A 225 -1.27 24.66 -26.62
CA ALA A 225 -1.01 25.89 -25.88
C ALA A 225 -0.03 25.77 -24.68
N GLY A 226 0.54 24.58 -24.44
CA GLY A 226 1.55 24.28 -23.41
C GLY A 226 2.66 23.34 -23.88
N ALA A 227 3.01 23.34 -25.16
CA ALA A 227 4.06 22.50 -25.74
C ALA A 227 5.33 22.44 -24.85
N GLY A 228 5.78 21.23 -24.55
CA GLY A 228 6.99 20.99 -23.75
C GLY A 228 6.89 21.29 -22.25
N ARG A 229 5.73 21.66 -21.69
CA ARG A 229 5.58 21.93 -20.24
C ARG A 229 4.82 20.82 -19.53
N VAL A 230 5.38 20.34 -18.41
CA VAL A 230 4.79 19.31 -17.56
C VAL A 230 4.76 19.76 -16.11
N LEU A 231 3.61 19.60 -15.46
CA LEU A 231 3.46 19.86 -14.02
C LEU A 231 4.02 18.70 -13.21
N VAL A 232 5.00 18.96 -12.35
CA VAL A 232 5.53 17.99 -11.39
C VAL A 232 4.87 18.24 -10.03
N ARG A 233 4.09 17.26 -9.54
CA ARG A 233 3.36 17.36 -8.27
C ARG A 233 3.99 16.48 -7.19
N LEU A 234 4.84 17.10 -6.38
CA LEU A 234 5.50 16.44 -5.25
C LEU A 234 4.55 16.30 -4.05
N THR A 235 3.78 17.35 -3.73
CA THR A 235 2.71 17.31 -2.72
C THR A 235 1.49 18.09 -3.19
N ALA A 236 0.44 18.23 -2.36
CA ALA A 236 -0.65 19.16 -2.66
C ALA A 236 -0.17 20.61 -2.79
N ARG A 237 0.84 20.99 -1.99
CA ARG A 237 1.37 22.37 -1.86
C ARG A 237 2.63 22.60 -2.71
N HIS A 238 3.48 21.59 -2.86
CA HIS A 238 4.75 21.65 -3.57
C HIS A 238 4.56 21.17 -5.00
N ARG A 239 4.60 22.12 -5.94
CA ARG A 239 4.42 21.89 -7.37
C ARG A 239 5.47 22.66 -8.14
N LEU A 240 6.04 22.00 -9.14
CA LEU A 240 7.04 22.55 -10.04
C LEU A 240 6.55 22.42 -11.49
N VAL A 241 7.16 23.17 -12.39
CA VAL A 241 6.94 23.03 -13.83
C VAL A 241 8.28 22.66 -14.46
N LEU A 242 8.27 21.55 -15.19
CA LEU A 242 9.38 21.12 -16.01
C LEU A 242 9.12 21.52 -17.45
N ARG A 243 10.07 22.20 -18.07
CA ARG A 243 10.07 22.52 -19.50
C ARG A 243 11.11 21.68 -20.22
N VAL A 244 10.73 21.06 -21.33
CA VAL A 244 11.56 20.17 -22.16
C VAL A 244 11.56 20.57 -23.64
N ASP A 245 11.11 21.79 -23.95
CA ASP A 245 11.05 22.39 -25.30
C ASP A 245 12.34 23.10 -25.74
N GLY A 246 13.29 23.31 -24.82
CA GLY A 246 14.58 23.95 -25.07
C GLY A 246 15.74 22.97 -25.25
N PRO A 247 16.95 23.48 -25.58
CA PRO A 247 18.16 22.66 -25.70
C PRO A 247 18.52 21.96 -24.38
N GLU A 248 18.14 22.56 -23.24
CA GLU A 248 18.31 22.01 -21.91
C GLU A 248 16.97 22.04 -21.16
N PRO A 249 16.62 20.97 -20.42
CA PRO A 249 15.44 20.98 -19.59
C PRO A 249 15.57 22.04 -18.47
N ARG A 250 14.45 22.67 -18.11
CA ARG A 250 14.41 23.68 -17.04
C ARG A 250 13.30 23.43 -16.05
N LEU A 251 13.63 23.47 -14.77
CA LEU A 251 12.72 23.27 -13.65
C LEU A 251 12.46 24.59 -12.92
N THR A 252 11.19 24.97 -12.80
CA THR A 252 10.76 26.23 -12.16
C THR A 252 9.70 25.99 -11.10
N GLY A 253 9.52 26.94 -10.17
CA GLY A 253 8.37 26.95 -9.27
C GLY A 253 7.05 27.06 -10.05
N ALA A 254 5.99 26.35 -9.62
CA ALA A 254 4.69 26.43 -10.31
C ALA A 254 3.93 27.72 -9.94
N SER A 255 3.78 28.62 -10.91
CA SER A 255 3.04 29.88 -10.75
C SER A 255 1.53 29.68 -10.61
N ARG A 256 0.80 30.72 -10.18
CA ARG A 256 -0.69 30.70 -10.17
C ARG A 256 -1.27 30.44 -11.58
N ARG A 257 -0.63 30.97 -12.62
CA ARG A 257 -1.05 30.78 -14.02
C ARG A 257 -0.89 29.32 -14.44
N ASP A 258 0.22 28.68 -14.06
CA ASP A 258 0.45 27.27 -14.39
C ASP A 258 -0.55 26.35 -13.69
N ARG A 259 -0.96 26.69 -12.47
CA ARG A 259 -1.99 25.95 -11.73
C ARG A 259 -3.38 26.05 -12.35
N GLY A 260 -3.67 27.13 -13.09
CA GLY A 260 -4.92 27.32 -13.83
C GLY A 260 -4.91 26.70 -15.22
N ARG A 261 -3.73 26.35 -15.77
CA ARG A 261 -3.59 25.68 -17.07
C ARG A 261 -3.81 24.17 -16.92
N ARG A 262 -4.39 23.55 -17.96
CA ARG A 262 -4.50 22.08 -18.08
C ARG A 262 -3.19 21.47 -18.62
N LEU A 263 -2.08 21.69 -17.92
CA LEU A 263 -0.80 21.08 -18.27
C LEU A 263 -0.88 19.55 -18.10
N PRO A 264 -0.18 18.76 -18.95
CA PRO A 264 0.17 17.39 -18.63
C PRO A 264 0.85 17.29 -17.27
N VAL A 265 0.60 16.22 -16.54
CA VAL A 265 1.12 16.00 -15.19
C VAL A 265 2.13 14.87 -15.23
N LEU A 266 3.30 15.07 -14.63
CA LEU A 266 4.29 14.01 -14.49
C LEU A 266 3.66 12.86 -13.68
N PRO A 267 3.70 11.61 -14.17
CA PRO A 267 3.10 10.49 -13.45
C PRO A 267 3.67 10.33 -12.04
N ASP A 268 2.82 9.95 -11.08
CA ASP A 268 3.21 9.81 -9.66
C ASP A 268 4.43 8.89 -9.49
N ALA A 269 4.41 7.77 -10.20
CA ALA A 269 5.45 6.76 -10.21
C ALA A 269 6.81 7.26 -10.73
N ALA A 270 6.84 8.41 -11.41
CA ALA A 270 8.05 9.07 -11.90
C ALA A 270 8.61 10.13 -10.93
N THR A 271 7.80 10.62 -9.98
CA THR A 271 8.17 11.79 -9.19
C THR A 271 9.25 11.50 -8.14
N LEU A 272 9.18 10.36 -7.48
CA LEU A 272 10.09 9.95 -6.40
C LEU A 272 10.78 8.64 -6.75
N LEU A 273 11.94 8.37 -6.16
CA LEU A 273 12.60 7.08 -6.29
C LEU A 273 11.65 5.95 -5.87
N PRO A 274 11.66 4.79 -6.56
CA PRO A 274 10.91 3.63 -6.11
C PRO A 274 11.33 3.20 -4.70
N PRO A 275 10.39 2.77 -3.84
CA PRO A 275 10.71 2.36 -2.47
C PRO A 275 11.82 1.32 -2.37
N ASP A 276 11.82 0.33 -3.28
CA ASP A 276 12.84 -0.73 -3.30
C ASP A 276 14.26 -0.19 -3.54
N VAL A 277 14.38 0.83 -4.39
CA VAL A 277 15.67 1.46 -4.71
C VAL A 277 16.17 2.27 -3.51
N GLU A 278 15.28 3.00 -2.85
CA GLU A 278 15.60 3.76 -1.62
C GLU A 278 16.06 2.81 -0.49
N LEU A 279 15.32 1.72 -0.27
CA LEU A 279 15.65 0.75 0.78
C LEU A 279 16.96 0.01 0.50
N LEU A 280 17.21 -0.40 -0.76
CA LEU A 280 18.46 -1.05 -1.16
C LEU A 280 19.66 -0.13 -0.97
N ARG A 281 19.55 1.14 -1.40
CA ARG A 281 20.64 2.12 -1.25
C ARG A 281 20.96 2.41 0.20
N ALA A 282 19.96 2.35 1.07
CA ALA A 282 20.12 2.53 2.50
C ALA A 282 20.60 1.27 3.23
N GLY A 283 20.75 0.12 2.54
CA GLY A 283 21.11 -1.16 3.16
C GLY A 283 20.07 -1.69 4.15
N LEU A 284 18.80 -1.29 3.98
CA LEU A 284 17.69 -1.68 4.86
C LEU A 284 16.95 -2.92 4.37
N ILE A 285 17.26 -3.38 3.16
CA ILE A 285 16.72 -4.59 2.57
C ILE A 285 17.78 -5.24 1.70
N GLU A 286 17.84 -6.57 1.76
CA GLU A 286 18.66 -7.37 0.86
C GLU A 286 17.86 -7.73 -0.42
N PRO A 287 18.52 -7.97 -1.56
CA PRO A 287 17.84 -8.24 -2.83
C PRO A 287 16.88 -9.45 -2.80
N ASP A 288 17.17 -10.45 -1.99
CA ASP A 288 16.36 -11.67 -1.78
C ASP A 288 15.03 -11.39 -1.07
N ARG A 289 14.95 -10.30 -0.30
CA ARG A 289 13.74 -9.83 0.38
C ARG A 289 12.88 -8.93 -0.50
N LEU A 290 13.29 -8.62 -1.74
CA LEU A 290 12.48 -7.87 -2.70
C LEU A 290 11.45 -8.75 -3.41
N HIS A 291 10.52 -8.11 -4.11
CA HIS A 291 9.68 -8.84 -5.06
C HIS A 291 10.57 -9.46 -6.15
N PRO A 292 10.41 -10.74 -6.54
CA PRO A 292 11.32 -11.41 -7.49
C PRO A 292 11.52 -10.67 -8.81
N LEU A 293 10.45 -10.11 -9.40
CA LEU A 293 10.55 -9.28 -10.62
C LEU A 293 11.31 -7.97 -10.42
N VAL A 294 11.26 -7.39 -9.23
CA VAL A 294 12.02 -6.18 -8.87
C VAL A 294 13.49 -6.54 -8.64
N ALA A 295 13.75 -7.61 -7.89
CA ALA A 295 15.10 -8.13 -7.66
C ALA A 295 15.81 -8.43 -8.99
N ALA A 296 15.14 -9.15 -9.90
CA ALA A 296 15.68 -9.49 -11.21
C ALA A 296 15.99 -8.26 -12.07
N ALA A 297 15.17 -7.20 -11.99
CA ALA A 297 15.40 -5.97 -12.73
C ALA A 297 16.58 -5.16 -12.16
N LEU A 298 16.63 -4.98 -10.83
CA LEU A 298 17.63 -4.13 -10.17
C LEU A 298 18.99 -4.84 -9.99
N ARG A 299 19.01 -6.17 -9.93
CA ARG A 299 20.23 -7.01 -9.80
C ARG A 299 20.20 -8.19 -10.78
N PRO A 300 20.48 -7.96 -12.07
CA PRO A 300 20.52 -9.04 -13.07
C PRO A 300 21.56 -10.11 -12.68
N GLY A 301 21.18 -11.39 -12.71
CA GLY A 301 22.03 -12.51 -12.29
C GLY A 301 21.84 -12.96 -10.84
N HIS A 302 21.00 -12.25 -10.06
CA HIS A 302 20.51 -12.78 -8.80
C HIS A 302 19.44 -13.85 -9.10
N GLY A 303 19.72 -15.11 -8.72
CA GLY A 303 18.78 -16.22 -8.90
C GLY A 303 17.50 -16.02 -8.08
N LEU A 304 16.47 -16.81 -8.39
CA LEU A 304 15.28 -16.88 -7.53
C LEU A 304 15.73 -17.28 -6.11
N PRO A 305 15.38 -16.50 -5.07
CA PRO A 305 15.69 -16.88 -3.70
C PRO A 305 15.04 -18.24 -3.39
N ALA A 306 15.74 -19.10 -2.66
CA ALA A 306 15.09 -20.21 -1.99
C ALA A 306 14.09 -19.64 -0.98
N ALA A 307 12.92 -20.28 -0.84
CA ALA A 307 11.90 -19.87 0.12
C ALA A 307 12.54 -19.65 1.51
N SER A 308 12.57 -18.39 1.95
CA SER A 308 12.97 -18.10 3.32
C SER A 308 11.81 -18.47 4.24
N PRO A 309 12.04 -19.19 5.34
CA PRO A 309 11.03 -19.39 6.35
C PRO A 309 10.47 -18.03 6.77
N GLY A 310 9.14 -17.93 6.90
CA GLY A 310 8.53 -16.80 7.60
C GLY A 310 9.13 -16.68 9.01
N PRO A 311 9.03 -15.52 9.67
CA PRO A 311 9.44 -15.41 11.06
C PRO A 311 8.73 -16.51 11.86
N ASP A 312 9.52 -17.40 12.45
CA ASP A 312 9.01 -18.41 13.37
C ASP A 312 8.21 -17.68 14.45
N ALA A 313 6.90 -17.93 14.49
CA ALA A 313 6.10 -17.55 15.64
C ALA A 313 6.71 -18.25 16.86
N PRO A 314 7.01 -17.55 17.96
CA PRO A 314 7.57 -18.17 19.14
C PRO A 314 6.53 -19.10 19.74
N ARG A 315 6.58 -20.39 19.37
CA ARG A 315 5.85 -21.49 20.03
C ARG A 315 6.52 -21.83 21.37
N GLY A 316 6.77 -20.81 22.18
CA GLY A 316 7.49 -20.91 23.44
C GLY A 316 6.54 -20.79 24.63
N SER A 317 6.65 -21.71 25.58
CA SER A 317 6.07 -21.51 26.90
C SER A 317 6.66 -20.26 27.55
N ARG A 318 5.81 -19.37 28.08
CA ARG A 318 6.19 -18.13 28.76
C ARG A 318 6.35 -18.41 30.26
N THR A 319 7.24 -17.71 30.95
CA THR A 319 7.43 -17.90 32.39
C THR A 319 6.95 -16.69 33.20
N VAL A 320 6.30 -16.94 34.33
CA VAL A 320 5.74 -15.92 35.25
C VAL A 320 6.12 -16.27 36.69
N ARG A 321 6.50 -15.27 37.50
CA ARG A 321 6.65 -15.49 38.94
C ARG A 321 5.29 -15.53 39.64
N CYS A 322 4.96 -16.67 40.23
CA CYS A 322 3.71 -16.93 40.92
C CYS A 322 4.01 -17.52 42.30
N ARG A 323 3.52 -16.87 43.37
CA ARG A 323 3.72 -17.31 44.78
C ARG A 323 5.18 -17.68 45.14
N GLY A 324 6.16 -16.95 44.61
CA GLY A 324 7.58 -17.14 44.92
C GLY A 324 8.32 -18.15 44.02
N ALA A 325 7.62 -18.86 43.14
CA ALA A 325 8.20 -19.79 42.16
C ALA A 325 8.03 -19.27 40.72
N THR A 326 8.81 -19.81 39.79
CA THR A 326 8.67 -19.54 38.35
C THR A 326 7.73 -20.60 37.75
N HIS A 327 6.58 -20.16 37.26
CA HIS A 327 5.58 -21.01 36.60
C HIS A 327 5.59 -20.77 35.09
N ARG A 328 5.13 -21.74 34.31
CA ARG A 328 5.05 -21.76 32.86
C ARG A 328 3.61 -21.59 32.40
N ILE A 329 3.45 -20.86 31.31
CA ILE A 329 2.19 -20.65 30.61
C ILE A 329 2.42 -21.08 29.16
N GLY A 330 1.51 -21.90 28.62
CA GLY A 330 1.63 -22.41 27.26
C GLY A 330 0.29 -22.83 26.70
N VAL A 331 0.22 -23.00 25.38
CA VAL A 331 -0.97 -23.50 24.71
C VAL A 331 -1.02 -25.02 24.84
N VAL A 332 -2.07 -25.55 25.46
CA VAL A 332 -2.37 -26.99 25.58
C VAL A 332 -3.82 -27.18 25.17
N ASP A 333 -4.09 -28.22 24.37
CA ASP A 333 -5.43 -28.50 23.81
C ASP A 333 -6.07 -27.27 23.15
N GLY A 334 -5.25 -26.46 22.48
CA GLY A 334 -5.69 -25.30 21.73
C GLY A 334 -6.00 -24.05 22.56
N VAL A 335 -5.70 -24.04 23.87
CA VAL A 335 -5.96 -22.88 24.76
C VAL A 335 -4.73 -22.55 25.61
N LEU A 336 -4.46 -21.26 25.80
CA LEU A 336 -3.41 -20.76 26.69
C LEU A 336 -3.75 -21.03 28.16
N VAL A 337 -2.94 -21.88 28.82
CA VAL A 337 -3.15 -22.32 30.21
C VAL A 337 -1.89 -22.16 31.06
N ALA A 338 -2.06 -22.07 32.38
CA ALA A 338 -0.97 -22.10 33.34
C ALA A 338 -0.60 -23.56 33.66
N LEU A 339 0.55 -24.02 33.17
CA LEU A 339 0.96 -25.44 33.16
C LEU A 339 1.28 -26.00 34.53
N ASP A 340 1.68 -25.14 35.47
CA ASP A 340 2.15 -25.53 36.80
C ASP A 340 1.06 -25.35 37.88
N HIS A 341 -0.22 -25.34 37.48
CA HIS A 341 -1.37 -25.30 38.38
C HIS A 341 -2.36 -26.42 38.06
N ASP A 342 -3.02 -26.95 39.10
CA ASP A 342 -4.11 -27.91 38.94
C ASP A 342 -5.38 -27.21 38.42
N PRO A 343 -6.17 -27.80 37.50
CA PRO A 343 -7.40 -27.19 36.99
C PRO A 343 -8.45 -26.84 38.06
N VAL A 344 -8.53 -27.57 39.18
CA VAL A 344 -9.42 -27.25 40.31
C VAL A 344 -8.93 -25.99 41.03
N GLU A 345 -7.62 -25.85 41.21
CA GLU A 345 -7.02 -24.65 41.78
C GLU A 345 -7.31 -23.43 40.88
N LEU A 346 -7.09 -23.55 39.58
CA LEU A 346 -7.36 -22.46 38.63
C LEU A 346 -8.82 -22.02 38.66
N ARG A 347 -9.78 -22.95 38.64
CA ARG A 347 -11.22 -22.62 38.73
C ARG A 347 -11.59 -21.89 40.01
N ARG A 348 -11.05 -22.31 41.15
CA ARG A 348 -11.27 -21.63 42.45
C ARG A 348 -10.75 -20.20 42.39
N GLU A 349 -9.56 -20.00 41.85
CA GLU A 349 -8.91 -18.69 41.76
C GLU A 349 -9.63 -17.77 40.77
N GLU A 350 -10.16 -18.31 39.67
CA GLU A 350 -11.03 -17.57 38.74
C GLU A 350 -12.32 -17.09 39.41
N LEU A 351 -12.94 -17.90 40.27
CA LEU A 351 -14.11 -17.49 41.06
C LEU A 351 -13.77 -16.37 42.05
N LEU A 352 -12.61 -16.44 42.69
CA LEU A 352 -12.15 -15.37 43.59
C LEU A 352 -11.94 -14.05 42.83
N VAL A 353 -11.40 -14.11 41.61
CA VAL A 353 -11.28 -12.93 40.73
C VAL A 353 -12.65 -12.37 40.38
N ALA A 354 -13.61 -13.22 40.01
CA ALA A 354 -14.96 -12.78 39.67
C ALA A 354 -15.68 -12.08 40.84
N LEU A 355 -15.33 -12.45 42.09
CA LEU A 355 -15.84 -11.83 43.31
C LEU A 355 -15.02 -10.59 43.76
N GLY A 356 -14.10 -10.09 42.93
CA GLY A 356 -13.30 -8.89 43.20
C GLY A 356 -11.99 -9.14 43.95
N GLY A 357 -11.61 -10.39 44.16
CA GLY A 357 -10.33 -10.78 44.76
C GLY A 357 -9.13 -10.61 43.83
N PRO A 358 -7.91 -10.45 44.37
CA PRO A 358 -6.70 -10.35 43.58
C PRO A 358 -6.39 -11.69 42.89
N GLY A 359 -6.43 -11.74 41.56
CA GLY A 359 -6.11 -12.97 40.82
C GLY A 359 -4.65 -13.41 40.95
N LEU A 360 -4.39 -14.70 40.74
CA LEU A 360 -3.04 -15.25 40.65
C LEU A 360 -2.21 -14.54 39.56
N PRO A 361 -0.90 -14.32 39.77
CA PRO A 361 0.00 -13.80 38.72
C PRO A 361 -0.09 -14.56 37.40
N CYS A 362 -0.24 -15.90 37.41
CA CYS A 362 -0.42 -16.68 36.19
C CYS A 362 -1.74 -16.36 35.47
N LEU A 363 -2.86 -16.26 36.19
CA LEU A 363 -4.16 -15.91 35.62
C LEU A 363 -4.19 -14.47 35.09
N ARG A 364 -3.54 -13.54 35.79
CA ARG A 364 -3.36 -12.16 35.32
C ARG A 364 -2.52 -12.11 34.05
N ALA A 365 -1.41 -12.84 33.99
CA ALA A 365 -0.58 -12.91 32.80
C ALA A 365 -1.34 -13.47 31.59
N ILE A 366 -2.19 -14.49 31.78
CA ILE A 366 -3.09 -14.99 30.71
C ILE A 366 -4.08 -13.90 30.29
N ASP A 367 -4.70 -13.20 31.25
CA ASP A 367 -5.65 -12.12 30.96
C ASP A 367 -4.99 -10.94 30.24
N ASP A 368 -3.76 -10.59 30.61
CA ASP A 368 -2.96 -9.54 29.98
C ASP A 368 -2.64 -9.89 28.52
N VAL A 369 -2.30 -11.16 28.22
CA VAL A 369 -2.08 -11.61 26.84
C VAL A 369 -3.36 -11.49 25.99
N HIS A 370 -4.55 -11.69 26.58
CA HIS A 370 -5.82 -11.49 25.86
C HIS A 370 -6.13 -10.00 25.61
N ARG A 371 -5.81 -9.11 26.56
CA ARG A 371 -6.23 -7.70 26.51
C ARG A 371 -5.20 -6.76 25.88
N HIS A 372 -3.92 -7.02 26.11
CA HIS A 372 -2.79 -6.18 25.71
C HIS A 372 -1.62 -7.03 25.19
N PRO A 373 -1.83 -7.84 24.14
CA PRO A 373 -0.75 -8.67 23.61
C PRO A 373 0.38 -7.79 23.05
N GLU A 374 1.62 -8.16 23.31
CA GLU A 374 2.79 -7.50 22.72
C GLU A 374 2.76 -7.51 21.19
N SER A 375 2.14 -8.53 20.59
CA SER A 375 1.95 -8.67 19.14
C SER A 375 0.82 -7.80 18.57
N LEU A 376 0.12 -7.00 19.39
CA LEU A 376 -1.01 -6.17 18.93
C LEU A 376 -0.61 -5.22 17.80
N VAL A 377 0.63 -4.72 17.79
CA VAL A 377 1.13 -3.83 16.73
C VAL A 377 1.16 -4.57 15.38
N ASP A 378 1.68 -5.80 15.37
CA ASP A 378 1.77 -6.62 14.15
C ASP A 378 0.37 -7.09 13.72
N VAL A 379 -0.49 -7.50 14.66
CA VAL A 379 -1.89 -7.84 14.37
C VAL A 379 -2.61 -6.66 13.73
N ARG A 380 -2.45 -5.44 14.27
CA ARG A 380 -3.02 -4.22 13.69
C ARG A 380 -2.46 -3.94 12.29
N ALA A 381 -1.16 -4.10 12.09
CA ALA A 381 -0.53 -3.91 10.79
C ALA A 381 -1.06 -4.91 9.75
N LEU A 382 -1.11 -6.20 10.10
CA LEU A 382 -1.67 -7.27 9.27
C LEU A 382 -3.14 -6.96 8.90
N LEU A 383 -4.00 -6.69 9.88
CA LEU A 383 -5.40 -6.33 9.65
C LEU A 383 -5.54 -5.07 8.79
N GLY A 384 -4.75 -4.03 9.08
CA GLY A 384 -4.72 -2.78 8.33
C GLY A 384 -4.35 -2.99 6.86
N HIS A 385 -3.36 -3.84 6.59
CA HIS A 385 -2.94 -4.23 5.24
C HIS A 385 -3.86 -5.29 4.59
N GLY A 386 -4.93 -5.69 5.29
CA GLY A 386 -5.98 -6.60 4.84
C GLY A 386 -5.67 -8.08 5.05
N ASP A 387 -4.59 -8.41 5.76
CA ASP A 387 -4.15 -9.77 6.03
C ASP A 387 -4.78 -10.36 7.29
N ALA A 388 -6.06 -10.68 7.15
CA ALA A 388 -6.82 -11.30 8.22
C ALA A 388 -6.32 -12.72 8.57
N ALA A 389 -5.84 -13.47 7.57
CA ALA A 389 -5.32 -14.82 7.80
C ALA A 389 -4.03 -14.75 8.63
N GLY A 390 -3.05 -13.95 8.20
CA GLY A 390 -1.81 -13.78 8.96
C GLY A 390 -2.07 -13.19 10.36
N ALA A 391 -3.03 -12.27 10.50
CA ALA A 391 -3.42 -11.74 11.81
C ALA A 391 -4.00 -12.83 12.72
N LEU A 392 -4.82 -13.73 12.20
CA LEU A 392 -5.37 -14.85 12.95
C LEU A 392 -4.27 -15.86 13.30
N ASP A 393 -3.36 -16.19 12.38
CA ASP A 393 -2.22 -17.09 12.67
C ASP A 393 -1.38 -16.59 13.85
N VAL A 394 -1.14 -15.27 13.94
CA VAL A 394 -0.44 -14.65 15.08
C VAL A 394 -1.25 -14.77 16.38
N VAL A 395 -2.56 -14.55 16.32
CA VAL A 395 -3.45 -14.65 17.49
C VAL A 395 -3.59 -16.10 17.97
N GLU A 396 -3.76 -17.05 17.05
CA GLU A 396 -3.85 -18.48 17.33
C GLU A 396 -2.52 -19.02 17.84
N GLY A 397 -1.39 -18.54 17.33
CA GLY A 397 -0.07 -18.88 17.90
C GLY A 397 0.13 -18.38 19.33
N LEU A 398 -0.53 -17.28 19.69
CA LEU A 398 -0.42 -16.65 21.00
C LEU A 398 -1.40 -17.24 22.04
N LEU A 399 -2.65 -17.42 21.65
CA LEU A 399 -3.76 -17.81 22.55
C LEU A 399 -4.15 -19.29 22.40
N GLY A 400 -3.81 -19.88 21.26
CA GLY A 400 -4.31 -21.16 20.80
C GLY A 400 -5.55 -21.02 19.88
N PRO A 401 -5.77 -21.96 18.95
CA PRO A 401 -6.89 -21.92 17.99
C PRO A 401 -8.28 -22.04 18.62
N GLU A 402 -8.39 -22.67 19.80
CA GLU A 402 -9.66 -22.87 20.52
C GLU A 402 -9.90 -21.77 21.57
N ALA A 403 -9.07 -20.72 21.58
CA ALA A 403 -9.18 -19.65 22.57
C ALA A 403 -10.44 -18.80 22.38
N VAL A 404 -11.19 -18.64 23.47
CA VAL A 404 -12.33 -17.71 23.50
C VAL A 404 -11.82 -16.29 23.72
N LEU A 405 -12.00 -15.42 22.73
CA LEU A 405 -11.59 -14.02 22.81
C LEU A 405 -12.34 -13.26 23.91
N ARG A 406 -11.58 -12.85 24.93
CA ARG A 406 -12.06 -11.99 26.02
C ARG A 406 -12.22 -10.54 25.54
N GLY A 407 -13.01 -9.76 26.27
CA GLY A 407 -13.14 -8.32 26.01
C GLY A 407 -11.81 -7.58 26.19
N GLY A 408 -11.51 -6.63 25.31
CA GLY A 408 -10.24 -5.89 25.32
C GLY A 408 -9.83 -5.43 23.92
N ILE A 409 -8.69 -4.74 23.84
CA ILE A 409 -8.27 -4.04 22.62
C ILE A 409 -8.07 -5.01 21.44
N LEU A 410 -7.58 -6.23 21.69
CA LEU A 410 -7.42 -7.25 20.64
C LEU A 410 -8.76 -7.61 19.99
N ARG A 411 -9.78 -7.90 20.80
CA ARG A 411 -11.13 -8.23 20.31
C ARG A 411 -11.73 -7.06 19.54
N ASP A 412 -11.58 -5.84 20.06
CA ASP A 412 -12.10 -4.63 19.41
C ASP A 412 -11.48 -4.41 18.02
N GLU A 413 -10.18 -4.68 17.85
CA GLU A 413 -9.52 -4.58 16.54
C GLU A 413 -10.00 -5.65 15.55
N LEU A 414 -10.17 -6.89 16.01
CA LEU A 414 -10.69 -7.99 15.19
C LEU A 414 -12.14 -7.74 14.76
N GLU A 415 -12.97 -7.24 15.68
CA GLU A 415 -14.36 -6.85 15.40
C GLU A 415 -14.42 -5.68 14.42
N ALA A 416 -13.61 -4.64 14.61
CA ALA A 416 -13.51 -3.52 13.67
C ALA A 416 -13.08 -3.97 12.26
N ALA A 417 -12.12 -4.91 12.17
CA ALA A 417 -11.71 -5.49 10.91
C ALA A 417 -12.84 -6.30 10.24
N ALA A 418 -13.59 -7.09 11.01
CA ALA A 418 -14.74 -7.84 10.52
C ALA A 418 -15.86 -6.91 9.98
N LEU A 419 -16.23 -5.88 10.75
CA LEU A 419 -17.18 -4.85 10.33
C LEU A 419 -16.72 -4.12 9.06
N GLY A 420 -15.42 -3.83 8.96
CA GLY A 420 -14.84 -3.24 7.76
C GLY A 420 -15.03 -4.11 6.51
N ARG A 421 -14.83 -5.43 6.63
CA ARG A 421 -15.06 -6.37 5.52
C ARG A 421 -16.53 -6.41 5.10
N ILE A 422 -17.46 -6.35 6.05
CA ILE A 422 -18.90 -6.25 5.76
C ILE A 422 -19.19 -4.95 4.99
N ALA A 423 -18.66 -3.81 5.45
CA ALA A 423 -18.82 -2.53 4.77
C ALA A 423 -18.26 -2.56 3.33
N HIS A 424 -17.12 -3.24 3.12
CA HIS A 424 -16.58 -3.47 1.79
C HIS A 424 -17.53 -4.32 0.92
N GLY A 425 -18.05 -5.43 1.44
CA GLY A 425 -19.02 -6.28 0.75
C GLY A 425 -20.30 -5.54 0.35
N VAL A 426 -20.85 -4.72 1.25
CA VAL A 426 -22.02 -3.86 0.98
C VAL A 426 -21.74 -2.85 -0.13
N PHE A 427 -20.55 -2.23 -0.13
CA PHE A 427 -20.12 -1.35 -1.22
C PHE A 427 -20.02 -2.08 -2.56
N ARG A 428 -19.42 -3.28 -2.57
CA ARG A 428 -19.26 -4.12 -3.76
C ARG A 428 -20.59 -4.57 -4.34
N ALA A 429 -21.57 -4.85 -3.50
CA ALA A 429 -22.93 -5.20 -3.92
C ALA A 429 -23.75 -3.99 -4.41
N GLY A 430 -23.22 -2.76 -4.32
CA GLY A 430 -23.96 -1.54 -4.67
C GLY A 430 -25.06 -1.18 -3.68
N LEU A 431 -25.11 -1.83 -2.51
CA LEU A 431 -26.17 -1.70 -1.50
C LEU A 431 -25.94 -0.57 -0.50
N ALA A 432 -24.81 0.13 -0.56
CA ALA A 432 -24.54 1.21 0.36
C ALA A 432 -25.46 2.41 0.08
N GLU A 433 -26.07 3.03 1.10
CA GLU A 433 -26.96 4.17 0.82
C GLU A 433 -26.20 5.39 0.28
N PRO A 434 -26.75 6.11 -0.72
CA PRO A 434 -26.22 7.40 -1.13
C PRO A 434 -26.49 8.42 -0.01
N GLY A 435 -25.49 8.74 0.81
CA GLY A 435 -25.57 9.91 1.70
C GLY A 435 -25.14 9.73 3.14
N THR A 436 -24.82 8.52 3.61
CA THR A 436 -24.21 8.36 4.93
C THR A 436 -22.73 8.77 4.89
N ARG A 437 -22.48 10.09 4.89
CA ARG A 437 -21.21 10.72 5.30
C ARG A 437 -20.93 10.52 6.80
N ARG A 438 -21.43 9.44 7.42
CA ARG A 438 -20.90 8.97 8.70
C ARG A 438 -19.57 8.30 8.38
N ALA A 439 -18.53 9.13 8.37
CA ALA A 439 -17.17 8.65 8.58
C ALA A 439 -17.24 7.61 9.71
N TYR A 440 -16.83 6.38 9.43
CA TYR A 440 -16.52 5.43 10.48
C TYR A 440 -15.37 6.05 11.26
N ARG A 441 -15.75 6.82 12.29
CA ARG A 441 -14.84 7.55 13.16
C ARG A 441 -14.43 6.49 14.17
N ARG A 442 -13.24 5.90 13.97
CA ARG A 442 -12.60 5.16 15.05
C ARG A 442 -12.59 6.07 16.28
N PRO A 443 -12.94 5.57 17.48
CA PRO A 443 -12.87 6.37 18.70
C PRO A 443 -11.47 6.96 18.94
N HIS A 444 -10.42 6.41 18.30
CA HIS A 444 -9.05 6.94 18.32
C HIS A 444 -8.50 7.09 16.87
N GLY A 445 -8.65 8.29 16.28
CA GLY A 445 -7.98 8.78 15.03
C GLY A 445 -8.46 8.14 13.70
N TRP A 446 -8.71 8.83 12.58
CA TRP A 446 -8.45 10.21 12.13
C TRP A 446 -9.53 10.69 11.16
N VAL A 447 -9.71 12.01 11.11
CA VAL A 447 -10.61 12.72 10.18
C VAL A 447 -9.95 12.81 8.81
N THR A 448 -10.64 12.34 7.76
CA THR A 448 -10.30 12.64 6.36
C THR A 448 -10.59 14.11 6.06
N ARG A 449 -9.69 14.99 6.52
CA ARG A 449 -9.36 16.21 5.78
C ARG A 449 -8.21 15.82 4.85
N ASP A 450 -8.22 16.37 3.64
CA ASP A 450 -7.20 16.17 2.61
C ASP A 450 -5.83 16.66 3.12
N TRP A 451 -5.21 15.82 3.95
CA TRP A 451 -3.88 16.00 4.50
C TRP A 451 -3.00 14.98 3.78
N SER A 452 -2.49 15.36 2.61
CA SER A 452 -1.22 14.84 2.15
C SER A 452 -0.13 15.45 3.06
N TRP A 453 0.05 14.90 4.25
CA TRP A 453 1.29 15.00 5.03
C TRP A 453 1.91 13.62 5.04
N ASP A 454 2.99 13.42 4.28
CA ASP A 454 4.37 13.80 4.57
C ASP A 454 5.03 12.78 5.50
N ILE A 455 5.87 11.94 4.91
CA ILE A 455 6.92 11.23 5.64
C ILE A 455 8.18 12.11 5.73
N ARG A 456 8.00 13.43 5.87
CA ARG A 456 9.10 14.40 5.80
C ARG A 456 8.95 15.43 6.92
N ARG A 457 9.98 15.46 7.77
CA ARG A 457 10.27 16.35 8.92
C ARG A 457 9.76 15.91 10.29
N GLY A 458 10.69 15.43 11.11
CA GLY A 458 10.66 15.66 12.54
C GLY A 458 11.09 17.09 12.83
N VAL A 459 10.14 17.97 13.15
CA VAL A 459 10.31 19.12 14.05
C VAL A 459 8.93 19.45 14.63
N GLU A 460 8.85 19.48 15.95
CA GLU A 460 7.65 19.79 16.73
C GLU A 460 7.24 21.27 16.56
N PRO A 461 5.94 21.61 16.40
CA PRO A 461 5.53 22.99 16.25
C PRO A 461 5.64 23.76 17.59
N ARG A 462 6.50 24.77 17.64
CA ARG A 462 6.54 25.77 18.74
C ARG A 462 5.18 26.45 18.92
N SER A 463 4.70 26.46 20.16
CA SER A 463 3.49 27.19 20.58
C SER A 463 3.64 28.69 20.31
N ARG A 464 2.76 29.26 19.47
CA ARG A 464 2.58 30.71 19.43
C ARG A 464 1.80 31.14 20.68
N ARG A 465 2.46 31.88 21.58
CA ARG A 465 1.79 32.69 22.60
C ARG A 465 0.88 33.69 21.88
N ARG A 466 -0.37 33.77 22.33
CA ARG A 466 -1.30 34.83 21.95
C ARG A 466 -0.84 36.12 22.64
N SER A 467 -0.71 37.19 21.87
CA SER A 467 -0.86 38.56 22.34
C SER A 467 -2.30 38.98 22.10
#